data_AF-D8SSV7-F1
#
_entry.id   AF-D8SSV7-F1
#
_cell.length_a   1.000
_cell.length_b   1.000
_cell.length_c   1.000
_cell.angle_alpha   90.00
_cell.angle_beta   90.00
_cell.angle_gamma   90.00
#
_symmetry.space_group_name_H-M   'P 1'
#
loop_
_entity.id
_entity.type
_entity.pdbx_description
1 polymer ?
#
loop_
_entity_poly.entity_id
_entity_poly.type
_entity_poly.pdbx_seq_one_letter_code
_entity_poly.pdbx_strand_id
1 'polypeptide(L)'
;MGDLPPIGERDRKIPWPPVVVIENVATTYDRQLRKHRGMENREIRAAIEEVIKVEDRRLIPLYNYEGQTSRAFLVFPSTEIGYENAVRVHDAFAPRRESRRNGQLYGYLATPEDMKRLDSNKKALRNWTIESLEEKVLRPRREALQEYERAKQLQIQLQQENDAAESALHNDSQKAAILQEELARKKEEMEKEKRLRREIKEAHEREMKKRRSQLEAQREMVLRSCRRENEELFESLKKKREETDAEIAKYQEEEKALRQNIDSRNKELQKFERLLSEQGLQMKIGERLAALKEEQHKRMMALRTRYNEERLQLAQQKQAKEKQLLEEQLRKKEELAQSIKSDEKNAKNENCIICMEKFSLRRGLYGCGHSYVCEECLPAVWGAKKECPICRHPQKKMPILTHVYS
;
A
#
# COMPACT_ATOMS: atom_id res chain seq x y z
N MET A 1 62.45 10.40 -0.44
CA MET A 1 62.55 9.29 0.51
C MET A 1 63.78 8.50 0.09
N GLY A 2 64.78 8.37 0.95
CA GLY A 2 65.99 7.62 0.61
C GLY A 2 65.66 6.14 0.50
N ASP A 3 66.17 5.49 -0.55
CA ASP A 3 66.03 4.05 -0.75
C ASP A 3 66.53 3.29 0.47
N LEU A 4 65.71 2.35 0.97
CA LEU A 4 66.13 1.45 2.03
C LEU A 4 67.26 0.55 1.48
N PRO A 5 68.36 0.36 2.23
CA PRO A 5 69.45 -0.51 1.79
C PRO A 5 68.94 -1.93 1.54
N PRO A 6 69.49 -2.63 0.52
CA PRO A 6 69.05 -3.97 0.15
C PRO A 6 69.25 -4.99 1.27
N ILE A 7 68.28 -5.90 1.41
CA ILE A 7 68.29 -7.00 2.37
C ILE A 7 69.45 -7.94 2.02
N GLY A 8 70.59 -7.80 2.70
CA GLY A 8 71.80 -8.58 2.41
C GLY A 8 73.06 -8.13 3.13
N GLU A 9 73.13 -6.87 3.60
CA GLU A 9 74.17 -6.48 4.56
C GLU A 9 73.89 -7.12 5.92
N ARG A 10 74.90 -7.78 6.50
CA ARG A 10 74.79 -8.43 7.81
C ARG A 10 74.17 -7.46 8.81
N ASP A 11 73.09 -7.87 9.47
CA ASP A 11 72.36 -7.08 10.48
C ASP A 11 73.33 -6.27 11.36
N ARG A 12 73.32 -4.96 11.19
CA ARG A 12 74.25 -4.06 11.87
C ARG A 12 73.88 -4.00 13.35
N LYS A 13 74.80 -4.40 14.21
CA LYS A 13 74.64 -4.27 15.66
C LYS A 13 74.87 -2.82 16.09
N ILE A 14 73.93 -2.29 16.88
CA ILE A 14 73.93 -0.91 17.36
C ILE A 14 73.80 -0.87 18.89
N PRO A 15 74.36 0.14 19.57
CA PRO A 15 74.04 0.41 20.96
C PRO A 15 72.59 0.89 21.12
N TRP A 16 71.92 0.41 22.17
CA TRP A 16 70.57 0.84 22.56
C TRP A 16 70.52 1.21 24.04
N PRO A 17 69.99 2.39 24.45
CA PRO A 17 69.46 3.48 23.61
C PRO A 17 70.48 4.03 22.59
N PRO A 18 70.02 4.74 21.55
CA PRO A 18 70.91 5.36 20.57
C PRO A 18 71.84 6.39 21.24
N VAL A 19 73.13 6.32 20.92
CA VAL A 19 74.15 7.21 21.49
C VAL A 19 75.00 7.81 20.39
N VAL A 20 75.22 9.12 20.48
CA VAL A 20 76.26 9.82 19.71
C VAL A 20 77.41 10.15 20.64
N VAL A 21 78.63 9.74 20.27
CA VAL A 21 79.85 10.13 20.96
C VAL A 21 80.26 11.51 20.47
N ILE A 22 80.36 12.45 21.40
CA ILE A 22 80.87 13.80 21.16
C ILE A 22 82.33 13.83 21.59
N GLU A 23 83.23 14.22 20.70
CA GLU A 23 84.67 14.37 20.97
C GLU A 23 85.10 15.84 20.86
N ASN A 24 86.33 16.12 21.33
CA ASN A 24 86.90 17.46 21.44
C ASN A 24 86.09 18.40 22.35
N VAL A 25 85.48 17.85 23.40
CA VAL A 25 84.93 18.68 24.49
C VAL A 25 86.11 19.37 25.18
N ALA A 26 86.10 20.70 25.25
CA ALA A 26 87.20 21.44 25.84
C ALA A 26 87.38 21.09 27.32
N THR A 27 88.63 20.88 27.74
CA THR A 27 89.00 20.58 29.12
C THR A 27 90.13 21.49 29.59
N THR A 28 90.12 21.81 30.87
CA THR A 28 91.12 22.64 31.55
C THR A 28 91.62 21.88 32.78
N TYR A 29 92.91 21.93 33.06
CA TYR A 29 93.47 21.25 34.23
C TYR A 29 93.34 22.14 35.48
N ASP A 30 92.56 21.68 36.45
CA ASP A 30 92.44 22.33 37.75
C ASP A 30 93.61 21.92 38.65
N ARG A 31 94.53 22.86 38.90
CA ARG A 31 95.72 22.63 39.73
C ARG A 31 95.39 22.34 41.20
N GLN A 32 94.28 22.83 41.71
CA GLN A 32 93.88 22.63 43.10
C GLN A 32 93.31 21.22 43.29
N LEU A 33 92.43 20.79 42.38
CA LEU A 33 91.82 19.46 42.41
C LEU A 33 92.70 18.36 41.80
N ARG A 34 93.81 18.76 41.15
CA ARG A 34 94.69 17.90 40.34
C ARG A 34 93.92 17.06 39.32
N LYS A 35 92.87 17.63 38.73
CA LYS A 35 91.95 16.96 37.80
C LYS A 35 91.59 17.85 36.63
N HIS A 36 91.29 17.24 35.49
CA HIS A 36 90.69 17.92 34.35
C HIS A 36 89.22 18.24 34.62
N ARG A 37 88.84 19.50 34.40
CA ARG A 37 87.45 19.99 34.38
C ARG A 37 87.10 20.41 32.96
N GLY A 38 86.03 19.86 32.42
CA GLY A 38 85.57 20.18 31.07
C GLY A 38 84.44 21.18 31.04
N MET A 39 83.97 21.46 29.82
CA MET A 39 82.77 22.24 29.57
C MET A 39 81.57 21.70 30.35
N GLU A 40 80.72 22.60 30.80
CA GLU A 40 79.47 22.24 31.46
C GLU A 40 78.46 21.69 30.44
N ASN A 41 77.50 20.91 30.93
CA ASN A 41 76.48 20.30 30.08
C ASN A 41 75.71 21.33 29.24
N ARG A 42 75.51 22.54 29.77
CA ARG A 42 74.83 23.64 29.06
C ARG A 42 75.66 24.14 27.88
N GLU A 43 76.96 24.30 28.06
CA GLU A 43 77.87 24.79 27.03
C GLU A 43 78.03 23.79 25.89
N ILE A 44 78.17 22.50 26.23
CA ILE A 44 78.24 21.42 25.24
C ILE A 44 76.93 21.35 24.45
N ARG A 45 75.78 21.51 25.10
CA ARG A 45 74.48 21.54 24.41
C ARG A 45 74.36 22.73 23.47
N ALA A 46 74.79 23.92 23.88
CA ALA A 46 74.79 25.10 23.03
C ALA A 46 75.67 24.90 21.79
N ALA A 47 76.88 24.35 21.96
CA ALA A 47 77.78 24.05 20.85
C ALA A 47 77.22 22.98 19.88
N ILE A 48 76.44 22.01 20.39
CA ILE A 48 75.73 21.05 19.54
C ILE A 48 74.56 21.73 18.81
N GLU A 49 73.83 22.63 19.47
CA GLU A 49 72.69 23.36 18.88
C GLU A 49 73.09 24.33 17.77
N GLU A 50 74.33 24.82 17.78
CA GLU A 50 74.91 25.56 16.65
C GLU A 50 75.01 24.71 15.37
N VAL A 51 75.10 23.38 15.52
CA VAL A 51 75.16 22.44 14.39
C VAL A 51 73.78 21.93 14.04
N ILE A 52 73.03 21.50 15.04
CA ILE A 52 71.71 20.88 14.84
C ILE A 52 70.84 21.01 16.09
N LYS A 53 69.62 21.52 15.91
CA LYS A 53 68.60 21.53 16.96
C LYS A 53 67.97 20.14 17.06
N VAL A 54 68.09 19.52 18.23
CA VAL A 54 67.48 18.19 18.48
C VAL A 54 66.85 18.16 19.85
N GLU A 55 65.61 17.67 19.93
CA GLU A 55 64.85 17.60 21.17
C GLU A 55 65.16 16.32 21.95
N ASP A 56 64.84 16.31 23.25
CA ASP A 56 64.88 15.14 24.13
C ASP A 56 66.19 14.35 24.16
N ARG A 57 67.27 15.00 24.57
CA ARG A 57 68.60 14.39 24.66
C ARG A 57 69.22 14.52 26.05
N ARG A 58 69.79 13.42 26.53
CA ARG A 58 70.56 13.40 27.78
C ARG A 58 72.04 13.42 27.47
N LEU A 59 72.71 14.50 27.86
CA LEU A 59 74.16 14.62 27.76
C LEU A 59 74.83 14.06 29.03
N ILE A 60 75.84 13.20 28.85
CA ILE A 60 76.60 12.55 29.91
C ILE A 60 78.11 12.74 29.62
N PRO A 61 78.80 13.66 30.33
CA PRO A 61 80.25 13.77 30.24
C PRO A 61 80.94 12.51 30.75
N LEU A 62 82.04 12.12 30.10
CA LEU A 62 82.80 10.93 30.49
C LEU A 62 83.97 11.32 31.39
N TYR A 63 84.24 10.48 32.39
CA TYR A 63 85.28 10.71 33.40
C TYR A 63 86.25 9.52 33.48
N ASN A 64 87.53 9.82 33.67
CA ASN A 64 88.59 8.86 34.01
C ASN A 64 89.19 9.19 35.40
N TYR A 65 90.30 8.56 35.78
CA TYR A 65 90.98 8.83 37.05
C TYR A 65 91.57 10.25 37.14
N GLU A 66 91.85 10.89 36.00
CA GLU A 66 92.39 12.25 35.88
C GLU A 66 91.29 13.32 35.84
N GLY A 67 90.00 12.97 35.82
CA GLY A 67 88.89 13.91 35.79
C GLY A 67 87.99 13.75 34.55
N GLN A 68 87.41 14.85 34.08
CA GLN A 68 86.57 14.86 32.88
C GLN A 68 87.43 14.68 31.63
N THR A 69 87.03 13.75 30.77
CA THR A 69 87.67 13.52 29.48
C THR A 69 87.15 14.50 28.43
N SER A 70 87.86 14.67 27.31
CA SER A 70 87.39 15.46 26.17
C SER A 70 86.28 14.77 25.35
N ARG A 71 85.45 13.95 26.01
CA ARG A 71 84.39 13.16 25.41
C ARG A 71 83.11 13.21 26.24
N ALA A 72 81.96 13.17 25.56
CA ALA A 72 80.65 13.07 26.18
C ALA A 72 79.74 12.15 25.36
N PHE A 73 78.78 11.50 26.02
CA PHE A 73 77.68 10.80 25.34
C PHE A 73 76.47 11.71 25.22
N LEU A 74 75.92 11.79 24.01
CA LEU A 74 74.61 12.34 23.76
C LEU A 74 73.64 11.16 23.56
N VAL A 75 72.82 10.90 24.58
CA VAL A 75 71.92 9.75 24.65
C VAL A 75 70.50 10.18 24.26
N PHE A 76 69.91 9.44 23.33
CA PHE A 76 68.56 9.67 22.81
C PHE A 76 67.55 8.72 23.47
N PRO A 77 66.23 8.99 23.37
CA PRO A 77 65.21 8.09 23.87
C PRO A 77 65.30 6.73 23.16
N SER A 78 64.95 5.65 23.87
CA SER A 78 64.95 4.28 23.36
C SER A 78 63.80 4.02 22.36
N THR A 79 63.72 4.81 21.30
CA THR A 79 62.67 4.77 20.27
C THR A 79 63.29 4.86 18.87
N GLU A 80 62.54 4.47 17.84
CA GLU A 80 62.94 4.62 16.44
C GLU A 80 63.30 6.09 16.11
N ILE A 81 62.43 7.02 16.51
CA ILE A 81 62.62 8.47 16.35
C ILE A 81 63.90 8.93 17.06
N GLY A 82 64.18 8.38 18.25
CA GLY A 82 65.43 8.64 18.97
C GLY A 82 66.66 8.20 18.17
N TYR A 83 66.59 7.07 17.47
CA TYR A 83 67.67 6.59 16.61
C TYR A 83 67.83 7.47 15.36
N GLU A 84 66.74 7.85 14.70
CA GLU A 84 66.78 8.78 13.57
C GLU A 84 67.39 10.13 13.96
N ASN A 85 67.02 10.65 15.13
CA ASN A 85 67.61 11.87 15.67
C ASN A 85 69.11 11.71 15.94
N ALA A 86 69.55 10.55 16.46
CA ALA A 86 70.96 10.25 16.63
C ALA A 86 71.72 10.21 15.29
N VAL A 87 71.13 9.61 14.25
CA VAL A 87 71.68 9.58 12.88
C VAL A 87 71.76 10.99 12.30
N ARG A 88 70.73 11.81 12.45
CA ARG A 88 70.74 13.22 12.00
C ARG A 88 71.87 14.02 12.65
N VAL A 89 72.13 13.82 13.94
CA VAL A 89 73.27 14.46 14.62
C VAL A 89 74.58 13.94 14.05
N HIS A 90 74.72 12.62 13.88
CA HIS A 90 75.90 12.02 13.28
C HIS A 90 76.21 12.61 11.90
N ASP A 91 75.20 12.71 11.03
CA ASP A 91 75.35 13.22 9.66
C ASP A 91 75.66 14.72 9.66
N ALA A 92 75.03 15.51 10.53
CA ALA A 92 75.33 16.93 10.67
C ALA A 92 76.77 17.19 11.11
N PHE A 93 77.37 16.27 11.87
CA PHE A 93 78.77 16.33 12.28
C PHE A 93 79.75 15.68 11.29
N ALA A 94 79.28 14.95 10.28
CA ALA A 94 80.14 14.26 9.32
C ALA A 94 81.17 15.19 8.64
N PRO A 95 80.83 16.43 8.20
CA PRO A 95 81.81 17.35 7.61
C PRO A 95 82.91 17.78 8.60
N ARG A 96 82.57 17.92 9.88
CA ARG A 96 83.54 18.33 10.93
C ARG A 96 84.47 17.19 11.32
N ARG A 97 84.06 15.93 11.12
CA ARG A 97 84.88 14.75 11.41
C ARG A 97 86.13 14.68 10.54
N GLU A 98 86.11 15.18 9.31
CA GLU A 98 87.29 15.21 8.45
C GLU A 98 88.32 16.26 8.93
N SER A 99 87.85 17.28 9.64
CA SER A 99 88.65 18.38 10.19
C SER A 99 89.18 18.11 11.62
N ARG A 100 89.47 16.84 11.98
CA ARG A 100 89.89 16.43 13.36
C ARG A 100 90.99 17.28 13.97
N ARG A 101 91.82 17.93 13.14
CA ARG A 101 92.97 18.75 13.54
C ARG A 101 92.61 20.14 14.07
N ASN A 102 91.39 20.63 13.85
CA ASN A 102 91.04 22.03 14.13
C ASN A 102 90.47 22.27 15.54
N GLY A 103 90.48 21.27 16.42
CA GLY A 103 89.97 21.40 17.80
C GLY A 103 88.45 21.63 17.92
N GLN A 104 87.71 21.57 16.80
CA GLN A 104 86.26 21.72 16.80
C GLN A 104 85.57 20.47 17.34
N LEU A 105 84.44 20.69 18.00
CA LEU A 105 83.55 19.63 18.47
C LEU A 105 82.96 18.87 17.28
N TYR A 106 83.06 17.55 17.32
CA TYR A 106 82.42 16.67 16.35
C TYR A 106 81.76 15.49 17.06
N GLY A 107 80.75 14.91 16.39
CA GLY A 107 79.98 13.78 16.88
C GLY A 107 79.97 12.61 15.90
N TYR A 108 79.87 11.40 16.41
CA TYR A 108 79.59 10.22 15.58
C TYR A 108 78.69 9.21 16.31
N LEU A 109 77.88 8.48 15.55
CA LEU A 109 77.03 7.43 16.10
C LEU A 109 77.92 6.33 16.70
N ALA A 110 77.68 6.00 17.97
CA ALA A 110 78.49 5.03 18.69
C ALA A 110 78.36 3.62 18.08
N THR A 111 79.46 2.89 17.92
CA THR A 111 79.43 1.45 17.64
C THR A 111 79.50 0.64 18.94
N PRO A 112 79.16 -0.66 18.92
CA PRO A 112 79.36 -1.53 20.08
C PRO A 112 80.81 -1.52 20.62
N GLU A 113 81.80 -1.38 19.74
CA GLU A 113 83.22 -1.29 20.10
C GLU A 113 83.52 0.03 20.83
N ASP A 114 82.95 1.15 20.39
CA ASP A 114 83.09 2.42 21.08
C ASP A 114 82.51 2.37 22.49
N MET A 115 81.34 1.76 22.65
CA MET A 115 80.71 1.61 23.96
C MET A 115 81.52 0.69 24.88
N LYS A 116 82.09 -0.40 24.36
CA LYS A 116 83.01 -1.27 25.13
C LYS A 116 84.29 -0.53 25.53
N ARG A 117 84.81 0.35 24.69
CA ARG A 117 86.04 1.12 24.96
C ARG A 117 85.80 2.27 25.95
N LEU A 118 84.73 3.02 25.76
CA LEU A 118 84.46 4.28 26.49
C LEU A 118 83.66 4.05 27.77
N ASP A 119 82.87 2.98 27.84
CA ASP A 119 82.05 2.63 29.01
C ASP A 119 82.12 1.13 29.32
N SER A 120 83.34 0.57 29.36
CA SER A 120 83.62 -0.85 29.61
C SER A 120 82.94 -1.40 30.87
N ASN A 121 82.85 -0.57 31.91
CA ASN A 121 82.28 -0.92 33.21
C ASN A 121 80.81 -0.48 33.37
N LYS A 122 80.16 -0.02 32.29
CA LYS A 122 78.77 0.50 32.31
C LYS A 122 78.54 1.56 33.40
N LYS A 123 79.55 2.40 33.66
CA LYS A 123 79.51 3.44 34.69
C LYS A 123 78.75 4.67 34.20
N ALA A 124 78.94 5.04 32.93
CA ALA A 124 78.32 6.21 32.33
C ALA A 124 76.86 5.95 31.91
N LEU A 125 76.61 4.79 31.29
CA LEU A 125 75.29 4.41 30.82
C LEU A 125 74.94 2.98 31.28
N ARG A 126 74.42 2.83 32.50
CA ARG A 126 74.21 1.51 33.15
C ARG A 126 73.43 0.49 32.32
N ASN A 127 72.48 0.95 31.50
CA ASN A 127 71.48 0.10 30.87
C ASN A 127 71.65 -0.02 29.35
N TRP A 128 72.83 0.26 28.79
CA TRP A 128 73.01 0.06 27.35
C TRP A 128 73.15 -1.42 26.98
N THR A 129 72.52 -1.81 25.88
CA THR A 129 72.57 -3.14 25.27
C THR A 129 73.02 -3.05 23.81
N ILE A 130 73.41 -4.18 23.24
CA ILE A 130 73.71 -4.31 21.81
C ILE A 130 72.48 -4.92 21.16
N GLU A 131 71.85 -4.19 20.25
CA GLU A 131 70.62 -4.61 19.58
C GLU A 131 70.83 -4.71 18.08
N SER A 132 69.91 -5.41 17.40
CA SER A 132 69.81 -5.44 15.94
C SER A 132 69.19 -4.13 15.42
N LEU A 133 69.85 -3.48 14.45
CA LEU A 133 69.27 -2.34 13.74
C LEU A 133 68.01 -2.76 12.98
N GLU A 134 68.07 -3.93 12.34
CA GLU A 134 66.96 -4.49 11.59
C GLU A 134 65.73 -4.66 12.48
N GLU A 135 65.92 -5.22 13.67
CA GLU A 135 64.82 -5.52 14.57
C GLU A 135 64.27 -4.28 15.31
N LYS A 136 65.14 -3.37 15.76
CA LYS A 136 64.73 -2.23 16.61
C LYS A 136 64.25 -1.02 15.85
N VAL A 137 64.71 -0.83 14.61
CA VAL A 137 64.46 0.39 13.85
C VAL A 137 63.76 0.05 12.53
N LEU A 138 64.34 -0.83 11.72
CA LEU A 138 63.85 -1.04 10.36
C LEU A 138 62.56 -1.86 10.28
N ARG A 139 62.39 -2.90 11.12
CA ARG A 139 61.16 -3.70 11.17
C ARG A 139 59.95 -2.85 11.62
N PRO A 140 59.98 -2.16 12.78
CA PRO A 140 58.87 -1.29 13.19
C PRO A 140 58.52 -0.24 12.13
N ARG A 141 59.53 0.36 11.49
CA ARG A 141 59.33 1.32 10.40
C ARG A 141 58.57 0.72 9.22
N ARG A 142 58.98 -0.47 8.76
CA ARG A 142 58.32 -1.15 7.63
C ARG A 142 56.90 -1.56 7.99
N GLU A 143 56.69 -2.04 9.22
CA GLU A 143 55.35 -2.37 9.73
C GLU A 143 54.46 -1.12 9.77
N ALA A 144 54.94 -0.01 10.31
CA ALA A 144 54.22 1.26 10.34
C ALA A 144 53.90 1.80 8.93
N LEU A 145 54.83 1.67 7.98
CA LEU A 145 54.58 2.04 6.58
C LEU A 145 53.51 1.14 5.94
N GLN A 146 53.57 -0.17 6.16
CA GLN A 146 52.54 -1.09 5.68
C GLN A 146 51.17 -0.81 6.30
N GLU A 147 51.12 -0.51 7.59
CA GLU A 147 49.88 -0.13 8.29
C GLU A 147 49.32 1.19 7.74
N TYR A 148 50.18 2.18 7.50
CA TYR A 148 49.79 3.43 6.86
C TYR A 148 49.22 3.22 5.45
N GLU A 149 49.86 2.36 4.64
CA GLU A 149 49.36 2.01 3.31
C GLU A 149 48.01 1.29 3.37
N ARG A 150 47.83 0.33 4.30
CA ARG A 150 46.54 -0.34 4.52
C ARG A 150 45.47 0.63 4.99
N ALA A 151 45.80 1.53 5.92
CA ALA A 151 44.87 2.55 6.39
C ALA A 151 44.43 3.49 5.26
N LYS A 152 45.38 3.89 4.39
CA LYS A 152 45.08 4.68 3.20
C LYS A 152 44.18 3.94 2.21
N GLN A 153 44.43 2.65 2.00
CA GLN A 153 43.57 1.81 1.15
C GLN A 153 42.15 1.68 1.71
N LEU A 154 42.01 1.44 3.02
CA LEU A 154 40.72 1.40 3.71
C LEU A 154 39.98 2.73 3.61
N GLN A 155 40.68 3.85 3.75
CA GLN A 155 40.09 5.18 3.60
C GLN A 155 39.53 5.39 2.17
N ILE A 156 40.25 4.94 1.15
CA ILE A 156 39.79 5.01 -0.25
C ILE A 156 38.54 4.13 -0.43
N GLN A 157 38.53 2.92 0.13
CA GLN A 157 37.36 2.03 0.05
C GLN A 157 36.14 2.62 0.73
N LEU A 158 36.29 3.17 1.94
CA LEU A 158 35.20 3.83 2.65
C LEU A 158 34.65 5.04 1.88
N GLN A 159 35.51 5.81 1.21
CA GLN A 159 35.06 6.91 0.36
C GLN A 159 34.24 6.39 -0.83
N GLN A 160 34.69 5.33 -1.49
CA GLN A 160 33.95 4.72 -2.61
C GLN A 160 32.58 4.17 -2.19
N GLU A 161 32.51 3.52 -1.02
CA GLU A 161 31.23 3.03 -0.48
C GLU A 161 30.28 4.17 -0.12
N ASN A 162 30.79 5.27 0.46
CA ASN A 162 29.99 6.46 0.73
C ASN A 162 29.48 7.11 -0.55
N ASP A 163 30.33 7.32 -1.56
CA ASP A 163 29.94 7.92 -2.85
C ASP A 163 28.88 7.04 -3.57
N ALA A 164 29.01 5.71 -3.47
CA ALA A 164 28.03 4.77 -4.01
C ALA A 164 26.69 4.85 -3.25
N ALA A 165 26.72 4.95 -1.92
CA ALA A 165 25.52 5.10 -1.10
C ALA A 165 24.81 6.44 -1.36
N GLU A 166 25.55 7.54 -1.50
CA GLU A 166 25.00 8.85 -1.87
C GLU A 166 24.36 8.82 -3.26
N SER A 167 25.02 8.18 -4.23
CA SER A 167 24.48 8.01 -5.58
C SER A 167 23.19 7.17 -5.58
N ALA A 168 23.14 6.09 -4.79
CA ALA A 168 21.94 5.28 -4.63
C ALA A 168 20.77 6.08 -4.02
N LEU A 169 21.05 6.84 -2.96
CA LEU A 169 20.06 7.68 -2.30
C LEU A 169 19.54 8.79 -3.23
N HIS A 170 20.40 9.38 -4.05
CA HIS A 170 19.98 10.34 -5.08
C HIS A 170 19.03 9.71 -6.09
N ASN A 171 19.35 8.52 -6.60
CA ASN A 171 18.50 7.79 -7.54
C ASN A 171 17.14 7.42 -6.92
N ASP A 172 17.12 7.00 -5.66
CA ASP A 172 15.89 6.68 -4.95
C ASP A 172 15.05 7.94 -4.68
N SER A 173 15.68 9.08 -4.38
CA SER A 173 15.00 10.37 -4.29
C SER A 173 14.37 10.78 -5.63
N GLN A 174 15.05 10.58 -6.75
CA GLN A 174 14.49 10.85 -8.08
C GLN A 174 13.29 9.95 -8.38
N LYS A 175 13.39 8.63 -8.10
CA LYS A 175 12.27 7.70 -8.26
C LYS A 175 11.08 8.08 -7.39
N ALA A 176 11.32 8.49 -6.15
CA ALA A 176 10.27 8.95 -5.24
C ALA A 176 9.55 10.20 -5.79
N ALA A 177 10.29 11.15 -6.38
CA ALA A 177 9.70 12.33 -7.02
C ALA A 177 8.81 11.96 -8.22
N ILE A 178 9.26 11.04 -9.08
CA ILE A 178 8.47 10.54 -10.21
C ILE A 178 7.18 9.87 -9.70
N LEU A 179 7.27 8.99 -8.70
CA LEU A 179 6.11 8.33 -8.11
C LEU A 179 5.12 9.33 -7.47
N GLN A 180 5.62 10.39 -6.85
CA GLN A 180 4.76 11.45 -6.30
C GLN A 180 4.01 12.20 -7.40
N GLU A 181 4.65 12.49 -8.52
CA GLU A 181 4.00 13.13 -9.66
C GLU A 181 2.92 12.22 -10.29
N GLU A 182 3.22 10.93 -10.47
CA GLU A 182 2.23 9.94 -10.94
C GLU A 182 1.02 9.81 -10.01
N LEU A 183 1.26 9.80 -8.70
CA LEU A 183 0.19 9.78 -7.69
C LEU A 183 -0.66 11.06 -7.76
N ALA A 184 -0.05 12.22 -7.99
CA ALA A 184 -0.78 13.48 -8.16
C ALA A 184 -1.66 13.45 -9.42
N ARG A 185 -1.12 12.97 -10.55
CA ARG A 185 -1.89 12.80 -11.80
C ARG A 185 -3.08 11.85 -11.62
N LYS A 186 -2.88 10.69 -10.99
CA LYS A 186 -3.97 9.74 -10.70
C LYS A 186 -5.03 10.33 -9.77
N LYS A 187 -4.65 11.15 -8.79
CA LYS A 187 -5.62 11.85 -7.92
C LYS A 187 -6.47 12.84 -8.71
N GLU A 188 -5.86 13.58 -9.65
CA GLU A 188 -6.58 14.51 -10.51
C GLU A 188 -7.55 13.78 -11.45
N GLU A 189 -7.14 12.67 -12.05
CA GLU A 189 -8.00 11.81 -12.87
C GLU A 189 -9.19 11.27 -12.09
N MET A 190 -8.95 10.75 -10.87
CA MET A 190 -10.01 10.29 -9.97
C MET A 190 -11.01 11.39 -9.62
N GLU A 191 -10.55 12.62 -9.40
CA GLU A 191 -11.44 13.76 -9.13
C GLU A 191 -12.24 14.19 -10.38
N LYS A 192 -11.62 14.17 -11.58
CA LYS A 192 -12.32 14.38 -12.85
C LYS A 192 -13.40 13.33 -13.07
N GLU A 193 -13.10 12.06 -12.82
CA GLU A 193 -14.07 10.97 -12.95
C GLU A 193 -15.24 11.13 -11.96
N LYS A 194 -14.96 11.49 -10.70
CA LYS A 194 -16.00 11.78 -9.71
C LYS A 194 -16.92 12.92 -10.15
N ARG A 195 -16.37 13.99 -10.74
CA ARG A 195 -17.18 15.10 -11.29
C ARG A 195 -18.07 14.61 -12.43
N LEU A 196 -17.51 13.88 -13.39
CA LEU A 196 -18.28 13.32 -14.51
C LEU A 196 -19.40 12.40 -14.02
N ARG A 197 -19.14 11.54 -13.02
CA ARG A 197 -20.17 10.68 -12.42
C ARG A 197 -21.30 11.49 -11.76
N ARG A 198 -20.99 12.63 -11.13
CA ARG A 198 -22.01 13.54 -10.56
C ARG A 198 -22.83 14.19 -11.67
N GLU A 199 -22.20 14.69 -12.73
CA GLU A 199 -22.87 15.30 -13.87
C GLU A 199 -23.82 14.31 -14.57
N ILE A 200 -23.37 13.07 -14.80
CA ILE A 200 -24.21 11.99 -15.36
C ILE A 200 -25.41 11.71 -14.45
N LYS A 201 -25.19 11.63 -13.14
CA LYS A 201 -26.26 11.38 -12.17
C LYS A 201 -27.29 12.51 -12.16
N GLU A 202 -26.85 13.77 -12.17
CA GLU A 202 -27.74 14.92 -12.24
C GLU A 202 -28.50 14.99 -13.56
N ALA A 203 -27.83 14.71 -14.69
CA ALA A 203 -28.47 14.68 -16.00
C ALA A 203 -29.57 13.60 -16.04
N HIS A 204 -29.28 12.40 -15.53
CA HIS A 204 -30.25 11.32 -15.42
C HIS A 204 -31.42 11.69 -14.50
N GLU A 205 -31.17 12.34 -13.35
CA GLU A 205 -32.24 12.80 -12.45
C GLU A 205 -33.15 13.84 -13.12
N ARG A 206 -32.56 14.80 -13.85
CA ARG A 206 -33.33 15.80 -14.63
C ARG A 206 -34.18 15.14 -15.71
N GLU A 207 -33.65 14.15 -16.41
CA GLU A 207 -34.38 13.39 -17.42
C GLU A 207 -35.54 12.61 -16.81
N MET A 208 -35.29 11.91 -15.70
CA MET A 208 -36.33 11.16 -14.98
C MET A 208 -37.43 12.09 -14.45
N LYS A 209 -37.08 13.29 -13.98
CA LYS A 209 -38.04 14.31 -13.56
C LYS A 209 -38.88 14.82 -14.74
N LYS A 210 -38.26 15.10 -15.90
CA LYS A 210 -38.99 15.45 -17.13
C LYS A 210 -39.96 14.34 -17.53
N ARG A 211 -39.51 13.09 -17.53
CA ARG A 211 -40.35 11.92 -17.88
C ARG A 211 -41.52 11.75 -16.90
N ARG A 212 -41.30 11.94 -15.60
CA ARG A 212 -42.40 11.96 -14.61
C ARG A 212 -43.41 13.06 -14.90
N SER A 213 -42.95 14.29 -15.14
CA SER A 213 -43.86 15.41 -15.44
C SER A 213 -44.67 15.19 -16.72
N GLN A 214 -44.08 14.56 -17.75
CA GLN A 214 -44.79 14.18 -18.98
C GLN A 214 -45.86 13.12 -18.71
N LEU A 215 -45.53 12.09 -17.91
CA LEU A 215 -46.49 11.05 -17.53
C LEU A 215 -47.62 11.60 -16.66
N GLU A 216 -47.33 12.53 -15.74
CA GLU A 216 -48.33 13.22 -14.93
C GLU A 216 -49.26 14.08 -15.81
N ALA A 217 -48.72 14.85 -16.75
CA ALA A 217 -49.52 15.62 -17.70
C ALA A 217 -50.40 14.72 -18.59
N GLN A 218 -49.87 13.57 -19.05
CA GLN A 218 -50.67 12.58 -19.79
C GLN A 218 -51.79 12.01 -18.93
N ARG A 219 -51.51 11.64 -17.66
CA ARG A 219 -52.54 11.17 -16.72
C ARG A 219 -53.63 12.20 -16.50
N GLU A 220 -53.25 13.47 -16.32
CA GLU A 220 -54.21 14.55 -16.13
C GLU A 220 -55.08 14.76 -17.37
N MET A 221 -54.49 14.69 -18.57
CA MET A 221 -55.23 14.77 -19.83
C MET A 221 -56.28 13.65 -19.94
N VAL A 222 -55.90 12.40 -19.61
CA VAL A 222 -56.82 11.26 -19.60
C VAL A 222 -57.93 11.46 -18.57
N LEU A 223 -57.59 11.88 -17.35
CA LEU A 223 -58.57 12.17 -16.30
C LEU A 223 -59.56 13.26 -16.73
N ARG A 224 -59.11 14.31 -17.43
CA ARG A 224 -59.98 15.35 -17.99
C ARG A 224 -60.88 14.81 -19.11
N SER A 225 -60.40 13.88 -19.95
CA SER A 225 -61.24 13.19 -20.94
C SER A 225 -62.33 12.35 -20.26
N CYS A 226 -61.94 11.49 -19.31
CA CYS A 226 -62.90 10.67 -18.57
C CYS A 226 -63.92 11.49 -17.79
N ARG A 227 -63.55 12.66 -17.25
CA ARG A 227 -64.52 13.57 -16.60
C ARG A 227 -65.56 14.08 -17.58
N ARG A 228 -65.14 14.55 -18.77
CA ARG A 228 -66.05 15.02 -19.82
C ARG A 228 -66.97 13.90 -20.31
N GLU A 229 -66.41 12.73 -20.59
CA GLU A 229 -67.18 11.54 -20.98
C GLU A 229 -68.19 11.13 -19.90
N ASN A 230 -67.79 11.18 -18.62
CA ASN A 230 -68.70 10.90 -17.51
C ASN A 230 -69.81 11.96 -17.37
N GLU A 231 -69.50 13.24 -17.53
CA GLU A 231 -70.49 14.32 -17.50
C GLU A 231 -71.51 14.16 -18.64
N GLU A 232 -71.04 13.87 -19.86
CA GLU A 232 -71.90 13.56 -21.01
C GLU A 232 -72.77 12.32 -20.75
N LEU A 233 -72.20 11.27 -20.14
CA LEU A 233 -72.93 10.07 -19.77
C LEU A 233 -73.99 10.36 -18.70
N PHE A 234 -73.66 11.18 -17.70
CA PHE A 234 -74.59 11.62 -16.66
C PHE A 234 -75.75 12.44 -17.26
N GLU A 235 -75.47 13.37 -18.16
CA GLU A 235 -76.50 14.20 -18.79
C GLU A 235 -77.40 13.36 -19.71
N SER A 236 -76.82 12.40 -20.44
CA SER A 236 -77.55 11.38 -21.21
C SER A 236 -78.46 10.52 -20.34
N LEU A 237 -77.96 10.05 -19.19
CA LEU A 237 -78.75 9.28 -18.23
C LEU A 237 -79.87 10.11 -17.60
N LYS A 238 -79.60 11.37 -17.28
CA LYS A 238 -80.60 12.31 -16.74
C LYS A 238 -81.73 12.55 -17.75
N LYS A 239 -81.39 12.82 -19.01
CA LYS A 239 -82.37 12.98 -20.09
C LYS A 239 -83.19 11.72 -20.29
N LYS A 240 -82.57 10.54 -20.31
CA LYS A 240 -83.29 9.26 -20.37
C LYS A 240 -84.23 9.08 -19.17
N ARG A 241 -83.81 9.50 -17.98
CA ARG A 241 -84.63 9.43 -16.78
C ARG A 241 -85.86 10.34 -16.89
N GLU A 242 -85.66 11.58 -17.35
CA GLU A 242 -86.76 12.52 -17.60
C GLU A 242 -87.72 12.01 -18.69
N GLU A 243 -87.19 11.40 -19.76
CA GLU A 243 -88.00 10.73 -20.80
C GLU A 243 -88.79 9.56 -20.22
N THR A 244 -88.17 8.69 -19.42
CA THR A 244 -88.87 7.58 -18.76
C THR A 244 -89.89 8.06 -17.73
N ASP A 245 -89.59 9.12 -16.98
CA ASP A 245 -90.50 9.69 -15.99
C ASP A 245 -91.72 10.34 -16.69
N ALA A 246 -91.50 10.99 -17.84
CA ALA A 246 -92.57 11.52 -18.68
C ALA A 246 -93.43 10.39 -19.30
N GLU A 247 -92.81 9.29 -19.69
CA GLU A 247 -93.50 8.11 -20.21
C GLU A 247 -94.31 7.40 -19.10
N ILE A 248 -93.74 7.28 -17.90
CA ILE A 248 -94.44 6.80 -16.70
C ILE A 248 -95.61 7.73 -16.37
N ALA A 249 -95.44 9.05 -16.44
CA ALA A 249 -96.53 10.00 -16.21
C ALA A 249 -97.67 9.83 -17.22
N LYS A 250 -97.36 9.62 -18.51
CA LYS A 250 -98.36 9.27 -19.53
C LYS A 250 -99.07 7.96 -19.19
N TYR A 251 -98.32 6.92 -18.83
CA TYR A 251 -98.90 5.65 -18.41
C TYR A 251 -99.76 5.80 -17.16
N GLN A 252 -99.42 6.69 -16.22
CA GLN A 252 -100.24 6.96 -15.03
C GLN A 252 -101.50 7.76 -15.36
N GLU A 253 -101.46 8.67 -16.33
CA GLU A 253 -102.66 9.36 -16.84
C GLU A 253 -103.58 8.41 -17.59
N GLU A 254 -103.01 7.55 -18.44
CA GLU A 254 -103.74 6.46 -19.12
C GLU A 254 -104.30 5.47 -18.11
N GLU A 255 -103.55 5.09 -17.07
CA GLU A 255 -104.02 4.21 -15.99
C GLU A 255 -105.12 4.90 -15.18
N LYS A 256 -105.03 6.21 -14.90
CA LYS A 256 -106.11 6.96 -14.25
C LYS A 256 -107.36 7.04 -15.13
N ALA A 257 -107.22 7.27 -16.42
CA ALA A 257 -108.32 7.27 -17.38
C ALA A 257 -108.95 5.87 -17.51
N LEU A 258 -108.13 4.82 -17.54
CA LEU A 258 -108.56 3.42 -17.53
C LEU A 258 -109.23 3.07 -16.20
N ARG A 259 -108.71 3.50 -15.06
CA ARG A 259 -109.34 3.31 -13.74
C ARG A 259 -110.68 4.02 -13.65
N GLN A 260 -110.79 5.25 -14.17
CA GLN A 260 -112.07 5.95 -14.24
C GLN A 260 -113.07 5.23 -15.17
N ASN A 261 -112.60 4.69 -16.30
CA ASN A 261 -113.41 3.84 -17.18
C ASN A 261 -113.76 2.49 -16.54
N ILE A 262 -112.88 1.89 -15.76
CA ILE A 262 -113.12 0.66 -15.02
C ILE A 262 -114.11 0.95 -13.88
N ASP A 263 -114.01 2.07 -13.18
CA ASP A 263 -114.93 2.46 -12.11
C ASP A 263 -116.33 2.82 -12.64
N SER A 264 -116.41 3.48 -13.81
CA SER A 264 -117.70 3.70 -14.49
C SER A 264 -118.32 2.38 -14.95
N ARG A 265 -117.51 1.48 -15.52
CA ARG A 265 -117.93 0.15 -15.97
C ARG A 265 -118.17 -0.83 -14.82
N ASN A 266 -117.53 -0.64 -13.67
CA ASN A 266 -117.78 -1.36 -12.42
C ASN A 266 -119.04 -0.84 -11.74
N LYS A 267 -119.37 0.44 -11.87
CA LYS A 267 -120.69 0.98 -11.48
C LYS A 267 -121.80 0.45 -12.40
N GLU A 268 -121.53 0.27 -13.69
CA GLU A 268 -122.43 -0.42 -14.61
C GLU A 268 -122.55 -1.91 -14.31
N LEU A 269 -121.43 -2.60 -14.05
CA LEU A 269 -121.40 -3.99 -13.62
C LEU A 269 -122.08 -4.16 -12.27
N GLN A 270 -121.93 -3.27 -11.28
CA GLN A 270 -122.69 -3.32 -10.03
C GLN A 270 -124.19 -3.09 -10.26
N LYS A 271 -124.59 -2.27 -11.24
CA LYS A 271 -126.00 -2.17 -11.65
C LYS A 271 -126.46 -3.47 -12.31
N PHE A 272 -125.61 -4.10 -13.12
CA PHE A 272 -125.85 -5.39 -13.75
C PHE A 272 -125.83 -6.55 -12.74
N GLU A 273 -125.03 -6.47 -11.68
CA GLU A 273 -124.90 -7.45 -10.60
C GLU A 273 -126.07 -7.34 -9.62
N ARG A 274 -126.58 -6.12 -9.38
CA ARG A 274 -127.88 -5.92 -8.73
C ARG A 274 -129.03 -6.49 -9.56
N LEU A 275 -129.00 -6.33 -10.88
CA LEU A 275 -129.98 -6.92 -11.81
C LEU A 275 -129.84 -8.45 -11.98
N LEU A 276 -128.64 -9.01 -11.83
CA LEU A 276 -128.37 -10.44 -11.90
C LEU A 276 -128.52 -11.15 -10.54
N SER A 277 -128.56 -10.42 -9.42
CA SER A 277 -128.84 -11.03 -8.10
C SER A 277 -130.29 -11.51 -7.94
N GLU A 278 -131.13 -11.32 -8.96
CA GLU A 278 -132.45 -11.97 -9.11
C GLU A 278 -132.43 -13.27 -9.92
N GLN A 279 -131.29 -13.75 -10.44
CA GLN A 279 -131.18 -15.09 -11.06
C GLN A 279 -129.87 -15.78 -10.71
N GLY A 280 -129.96 -16.85 -9.92
CA GLY A 280 -128.82 -17.55 -9.33
C GLY A 280 -127.82 -18.12 -10.34
N LEU A 281 -126.54 -17.83 -10.13
CA LEU A 281 -125.36 -18.56 -10.64
C LEU A 281 -124.06 -18.00 -10.00
N GLN A 282 -123.84 -18.22 -8.69
CA GLN A 282 -122.66 -17.72 -7.95
C GLN A 282 -121.73 -18.84 -7.47
N MET A 283 -121.19 -19.65 -8.39
CA MET A 283 -119.99 -20.47 -8.12
C MET A 283 -118.90 -20.35 -9.20
N LYS A 284 -119.24 -20.08 -10.47
CA LYS A 284 -118.27 -20.12 -11.59
C LYS A 284 -117.35 -18.89 -11.72
N ILE A 285 -117.69 -17.76 -11.13
CA ILE A 285 -116.90 -16.51 -11.24
C ILE A 285 -115.73 -16.50 -10.23
N GLY A 286 -115.95 -17.09 -9.03
CA GLY A 286 -114.90 -17.22 -8.02
C GLY A 286 -113.75 -18.13 -8.47
N GLU A 287 -114.06 -19.28 -9.07
CA GLU A 287 -113.06 -20.22 -9.59
C GLU A 287 -112.20 -19.59 -10.71
N ARG A 288 -112.82 -18.79 -11.58
CA ARG A 288 -112.11 -18.15 -12.71
C ARG A 288 -111.16 -17.05 -12.25
N LEU A 289 -111.51 -16.30 -11.20
CA LEU A 289 -110.64 -15.30 -10.58
C LEU A 289 -109.49 -15.95 -9.79
N ALA A 290 -109.73 -17.09 -9.14
CA ALA A 290 -108.68 -17.85 -8.48
C ALA A 290 -107.66 -18.41 -9.48
N ALA A 291 -108.13 -19.00 -10.59
CA ALA A 291 -107.27 -19.52 -11.66
C ALA A 291 -106.38 -18.43 -12.30
N LEU A 292 -106.94 -17.25 -12.55
CA LEU A 292 -106.17 -16.10 -13.09
C LEU A 292 -105.08 -15.61 -12.13
N LYS A 293 -105.37 -15.56 -10.82
CA LYS A 293 -104.36 -15.19 -9.81
C LYS A 293 -103.26 -16.25 -9.70
N GLU A 294 -103.62 -17.52 -9.78
CA GLU A 294 -102.64 -18.62 -9.77
C GLU A 294 -101.74 -18.60 -11.01
N GLU A 295 -102.29 -18.31 -12.18
CA GLU A 295 -101.51 -18.19 -13.42
C GLU A 295 -100.55 -16.99 -13.37
N GLN A 296 -100.99 -15.84 -12.85
CA GLN A 296 -100.14 -14.67 -12.69
C GLN A 296 -99.01 -14.93 -11.68
N HIS A 297 -99.29 -15.66 -10.60
CA HIS A 297 -98.28 -16.06 -9.63
C HIS A 297 -97.26 -17.04 -10.23
N LYS A 298 -97.72 -18.01 -11.03
CA LYS A 298 -96.85 -18.94 -11.77
C LYS A 298 -95.92 -18.20 -12.73
N ARG A 299 -96.43 -17.21 -13.48
CA ARG A 299 -95.60 -16.37 -14.36
C ARG A 299 -94.56 -15.56 -13.60
N MET A 300 -94.94 -14.98 -12.47
CA MET A 300 -94.01 -14.21 -11.62
C MET A 300 -92.89 -15.09 -11.06
N MET A 301 -93.22 -16.30 -10.58
CA MET A 301 -92.22 -17.24 -10.10
C MET A 301 -91.29 -17.71 -11.21
N ALA A 302 -91.80 -18.00 -12.41
CA ALA A 302 -90.98 -18.39 -13.56
C ALA A 302 -89.97 -17.30 -13.97
N LEU A 303 -90.40 -16.03 -13.97
CA LEU A 303 -89.52 -14.87 -14.22
C LEU A 303 -88.43 -14.74 -13.14
N ARG A 304 -88.80 -14.94 -11.87
CA ARG A 304 -87.84 -14.90 -10.76
C ARG A 304 -86.81 -16.02 -10.86
N THR A 305 -87.22 -17.22 -11.26
CA THR A 305 -86.31 -18.35 -11.47
C THR A 305 -85.32 -18.04 -12.60
N ARG A 306 -85.79 -17.56 -13.76
CA ARG A 306 -84.92 -17.19 -14.89
C ARG A 306 -83.91 -16.10 -14.51
N TYR A 307 -84.35 -15.07 -13.81
CA TYR A 307 -83.47 -14.00 -13.34
C TYR A 307 -82.38 -14.50 -12.39
N ASN A 308 -82.72 -15.43 -11.49
CA ASN A 308 -81.75 -16.05 -10.59
C ASN A 308 -80.77 -16.96 -11.34
N GLU A 309 -81.23 -17.70 -12.34
CA GLU A 309 -80.39 -18.54 -13.20
C GLU A 309 -79.41 -17.68 -14.02
N GLU A 310 -79.86 -16.58 -14.62
CA GLU A 310 -79.00 -15.64 -15.36
C GLU A 310 -77.96 -14.99 -14.44
N ARG A 311 -78.35 -14.58 -13.22
CA ARG A 311 -77.40 -14.07 -12.22
C ARG A 311 -76.34 -15.11 -11.84
N LEU A 312 -76.75 -16.38 -11.68
CA LEU A 312 -75.83 -17.46 -11.34
C LEU A 312 -74.85 -17.73 -12.49
N GLN A 313 -75.32 -17.73 -13.73
CA GLN A 313 -74.47 -17.88 -14.92
C GLN A 313 -73.45 -16.73 -15.05
N LEU A 314 -73.88 -15.48 -14.82
CA LEU A 314 -72.98 -14.32 -14.81
C LEU A 314 -71.93 -14.40 -13.70
N ALA A 315 -72.32 -14.87 -12.51
CA ALA A 315 -71.38 -15.08 -11.40
C ALA A 315 -70.34 -16.18 -11.74
N GLN A 316 -70.78 -17.30 -12.33
CA GLN A 316 -69.89 -18.37 -12.77
C GLN A 316 -68.94 -17.91 -13.89
N GLN A 317 -69.41 -17.10 -14.84
CA GLN A 317 -68.56 -16.53 -15.89
C GLN A 317 -67.50 -15.57 -15.33
N LYS A 318 -67.85 -14.73 -14.34
CA LYS A 318 -66.88 -13.86 -13.65
C LYS A 318 -65.83 -14.67 -12.91
N GLN A 319 -66.26 -15.68 -12.16
CA GLN A 319 -65.36 -16.56 -11.42
C GLN A 319 -64.42 -17.33 -12.36
N ALA A 320 -64.90 -17.78 -13.53
CA ALA A 320 -64.07 -18.43 -14.55
C ALA A 320 -63.01 -17.47 -15.14
N LYS A 321 -63.38 -16.22 -15.44
CA LYS A 321 -62.44 -15.21 -15.94
C LYS A 321 -61.38 -14.82 -14.90
N GLU A 322 -61.78 -14.67 -13.63
CA GLU A 322 -60.82 -14.42 -12.54
C GLU A 322 -59.84 -15.59 -12.36
N LYS A 323 -60.34 -16.83 -12.45
CA LYS A 323 -59.49 -18.02 -12.38
C LYS A 323 -58.49 -18.08 -13.54
N GLN A 324 -58.93 -17.77 -14.76
CA GLN A 324 -58.05 -17.71 -15.94
C GLN A 324 -56.96 -16.64 -15.79
N LEU A 325 -57.31 -15.45 -15.29
CA LEU A 325 -56.34 -14.38 -15.05
C LEU A 325 -55.30 -14.78 -13.98
N LEU A 326 -55.74 -15.46 -12.93
CA LEU A 326 -54.86 -15.95 -11.87
C LEU A 326 -53.91 -17.03 -12.38
N GLU A 327 -54.40 -17.98 -13.19
CA GLU A 327 -53.60 -19.01 -13.85
C GLU A 327 -52.56 -18.38 -14.81
N GLU A 328 -52.93 -17.36 -15.58
CA GLU A 328 -52.00 -16.65 -16.46
C GLU A 328 -50.90 -15.92 -15.66
N GLN A 329 -51.25 -15.30 -14.53
CA GLN A 329 -50.27 -14.65 -13.64
C GLN A 329 -49.33 -15.66 -12.98
N LEU A 330 -49.83 -16.82 -12.56
CA LEU A 330 -49.00 -17.89 -12.02
C LEU A 330 -48.03 -18.42 -13.08
N ARG A 331 -48.51 -18.63 -14.31
CA ARG A 331 -47.66 -19.09 -15.41
C ARG A 331 -46.54 -18.09 -15.74
N LYS A 332 -46.83 -16.79 -15.76
CA LYS A 332 -45.82 -15.73 -15.93
C LYS A 332 -44.79 -15.72 -14.79
N LYS A 333 -45.21 -15.99 -13.55
CA LYS A 333 -44.30 -16.10 -12.40
C LYS A 333 -43.43 -17.35 -12.47
N GLU A 334 -43.97 -18.48 -12.94
CA GLU A 334 -43.21 -19.71 -13.16
C GLU A 334 -42.19 -19.55 -14.29
N GLU A 335 -42.57 -18.92 -15.41
CA GLU A 335 -41.66 -18.58 -16.51
C GLU A 335 -40.53 -17.66 -16.04
N LEU A 336 -40.83 -16.64 -15.21
CA LEU A 336 -39.81 -15.77 -14.62
C LEU A 336 -38.89 -16.52 -13.65
N ALA A 337 -39.45 -17.40 -12.80
CA ALA A 337 -38.67 -18.22 -11.88
C ALA A 337 -37.80 -19.26 -12.60
N GLN A 338 -38.26 -19.79 -13.73
CA GLN A 338 -37.47 -20.67 -14.59
C GLN A 338 -36.35 -19.91 -15.31
N SER A 339 -36.60 -18.67 -15.78
CA SER A 339 -35.57 -17.78 -16.33
C SER A 339 -34.48 -17.48 -15.31
N ILE A 340 -34.86 -17.16 -14.06
CA ILE A 340 -33.90 -16.90 -12.98
C ILE A 340 -33.10 -18.18 -12.66
N LYS A 341 -33.75 -19.36 -12.64
CA LYS A 341 -33.05 -20.64 -12.41
C LYS A 341 -32.16 -21.06 -13.59
N SER A 342 -32.47 -20.70 -14.83
CA SER A 342 -31.58 -20.93 -15.97
C SER A 342 -30.38 -19.98 -15.94
N ASP A 343 -30.58 -18.73 -15.51
CA ASP A 343 -29.50 -17.77 -15.34
C ASP A 343 -28.57 -18.16 -14.17
N GLU A 344 -29.12 -18.68 -13.07
CA GLU A 344 -28.33 -19.22 -11.95
C GLU A 344 -27.61 -20.55 -12.29
N LYS A 345 -28.19 -21.40 -13.14
CA LYS A 345 -27.52 -22.63 -13.60
C LYS A 345 -26.40 -22.33 -14.61
N ASN A 346 -26.53 -21.27 -15.42
CA ASN A 346 -25.45 -20.81 -16.31
C ASN A 346 -24.38 -19.98 -15.58
N ALA A 347 -24.67 -19.43 -14.40
CA ALA A 347 -23.70 -18.70 -13.58
C ALA A 347 -22.81 -19.60 -12.70
N LYS A 348 -22.90 -20.93 -12.81
CA LYS A 348 -21.99 -21.84 -12.13
C LYS A 348 -20.66 -21.89 -12.89
N ASN A 349 -19.66 -21.19 -12.32
CA ASN A 349 -18.22 -21.43 -12.44
C ASN A 349 -17.40 -20.54 -13.40
N GLU A 350 -17.67 -19.23 -13.48
CA GLU A 350 -16.79 -18.32 -14.24
C GLU A 350 -16.15 -17.21 -13.41
N ASN A 351 -16.46 -17.09 -12.12
CA ASN A 351 -15.89 -16.03 -11.29
C ASN A 351 -14.64 -16.51 -10.55
N CYS A 352 -13.59 -15.70 -10.57
CA CYS A 352 -12.35 -15.98 -9.85
C CYS A 352 -12.62 -15.90 -8.34
N ILE A 353 -12.19 -16.87 -7.55
CA ILE A 353 -12.40 -16.85 -6.10
C ILE A 353 -11.61 -15.74 -5.39
N ILE A 354 -10.64 -15.14 -6.08
CA ILE A 354 -9.77 -14.10 -5.51
C ILE A 354 -10.29 -12.71 -5.85
N CYS A 355 -10.52 -12.42 -7.13
CA CYS A 355 -11.01 -11.11 -7.56
C CYS A 355 -12.53 -11.05 -7.81
N MET A 356 -13.25 -12.17 -7.78
CA MET A 356 -14.68 -12.30 -8.13
C MET A 356 -15.07 -11.91 -9.56
N GLU A 357 -14.10 -11.60 -10.41
CA GLU A 357 -14.34 -11.25 -11.81
C GLU A 357 -14.56 -12.49 -12.69
N LYS A 358 -15.37 -12.31 -13.74
CA LYS A 358 -15.57 -13.33 -14.78
C LYS A 358 -14.28 -13.53 -15.56
N PHE A 359 -13.88 -14.78 -15.75
CA PHE A 359 -12.69 -15.11 -16.53
C PHE A 359 -12.99 -16.23 -17.54
N SER A 360 -12.35 -16.14 -18.71
CA SER A 360 -12.57 -17.04 -19.85
C SER A 360 -11.70 -18.31 -19.81
N LEU A 361 -10.58 -18.31 -19.06
CA LEU A 361 -9.64 -19.43 -19.01
C LEU A 361 -9.45 -19.97 -17.59
N ARG A 362 -9.89 -21.22 -17.37
CA ARG A 362 -9.71 -21.94 -16.08
C ARG A 362 -8.30 -22.51 -15.98
N ARG A 363 -7.62 -22.22 -14.87
CA ARG A 363 -6.39 -22.93 -14.46
C ARG A 363 -6.70 -23.77 -13.22
N GLY A 364 -6.64 -25.10 -13.36
CA GLY A 364 -6.92 -26.03 -12.27
C GLY A 364 -5.74 -26.23 -11.33
N LEU A 365 -5.95 -26.14 -10.02
CA LEU A 365 -4.94 -26.49 -9.03
C LEU A 365 -4.78 -28.02 -8.94
N TYR A 366 -3.55 -28.51 -9.13
CA TYR A 366 -3.25 -29.95 -9.13
C TYR A 366 -3.49 -30.59 -7.76
N GLY A 367 -4.13 -31.76 -7.74
CA GLY A 367 -4.26 -32.60 -6.55
C GLY A 367 -5.49 -32.37 -5.66
N CYS A 368 -6.20 -31.23 -5.79
CA CYS A 368 -7.43 -30.99 -5.01
C CYS A 368 -8.69 -30.74 -5.84
N GLY A 369 -8.58 -30.54 -7.16
CA GLY A 369 -9.72 -30.37 -8.06
C GLY A 369 -10.44 -29.03 -7.96
N HIS A 370 -10.03 -28.12 -7.06
CA HIS A 370 -10.60 -26.78 -6.97
C HIS A 370 -10.01 -25.88 -8.08
N SER A 371 -10.86 -25.37 -8.98
CA SER A 371 -10.46 -24.67 -10.21
C SER A 371 -11.21 -23.36 -10.42
N TYR A 372 -10.80 -22.31 -9.70
CA TYR A 372 -11.48 -21.00 -9.74
C TYR A 372 -10.54 -19.80 -9.61
N VAL A 373 -9.33 -19.82 -10.19
CA VAL A 373 -8.42 -18.66 -10.13
C VAL A 373 -8.13 -18.17 -11.54
N CYS A 374 -8.34 -16.88 -11.81
CA CYS A 374 -8.00 -16.27 -13.08
C CYS A 374 -6.47 -16.22 -13.28
N GLU A 375 -6.05 -16.03 -14.53
CA GLU A 375 -4.64 -15.99 -14.91
C GLU A 375 -3.83 -14.92 -14.15
N GLU A 376 -4.44 -13.76 -13.90
CA GLU A 376 -3.80 -12.65 -13.20
C GLU A 376 -3.60 -12.93 -11.70
N CYS A 377 -4.53 -13.66 -11.07
CA CYS A 377 -4.46 -13.97 -9.65
C CYS A 377 -3.57 -15.20 -9.36
N LEU A 378 -3.29 -16.04 -10.36
CA LEU A 378 -2.55 -17.28 -10.15
C LEU A 378 -1.10 -17.08 -9.67
N PRO A 379 -0.30 -16.13 -10.22
CA PRO A 379 1.07 -15.88 -9.74
C PRO A 379 1.10 -15.47 -8.27
N ALA A 380 0.14 -14.67 -7.81
CA ALA A 380 0.04 -14.23 -6.43
C ALA A 380 -0.21 -15.40 -5.46
N VAL A 381 -1.12 -16.31 -5.82
CA VAL A 381 -1.39 -17.53 -5.03
C VAL A 381 -0.16 -18.44 -5.00
N TRP A 382 0.50 -18.60 -6.14
CA TRP A 382 1.65 -19.47 -6.28
C TRP A 382 2.87 -18.95 -5.51
N GLY A 383 3.14 -17.65 -5.62
CA GLY A 383 4.30 -17.01 -5.02
C GLY A 383 4.23 -16.91 -3.50
N ALA A 384 3.03 -16.76 -2.92
CA ALA A 384 2.89 -16.51 -1.49
C ALA A 384 2.94 -17.78 -0.62
N LYS A 385 2.19 -18.83 -0.97
CA LYS A 385 1.99 -19.99 -0.07
C LYS A 385 2.04 -21.36 -0.72
N LYS A 386 2.01 -21.47 -2.06
CA LYS A 386 1.93 -22.76 -2.80
C LYS A 386 0.84 -23.70 -2.26
N GLU A 387 -0.28 -23.15 -1.78
CA GLU A 387 -1.42 -23.89 -1.25
C GLU A 387 -2.70 -23.47 -1.98
N CYS A 388 -3.67 -24.39 -2.06
CA CYS A 388 -4.99 -24.05 -2.59
C CYS A 388 -5.70 -23.03 -1.67
N PRO A 389 -6.25 -21.92 -2.18
CA PRO A 389 -6.95 -20.94 -1.35
C PRO A 389 -8.25 -21.46 -0.73
N ILE A 390 -8.82 -22.55 -1.29
CA ILE A 390 -10.06 -23.16 -0.81
C ILE A 390 -9.79 -24.20 0.26
N CYS A 391 -9.00 -25.24 -0.07
CA CYS A 391 -8.80 -26.39 0.82
C CYS A 391 -7.40 -26.45 1.46
N ARG A 392 -6.54 -25.46 1.19
CA ARG A 392 -5.14 -25.40 1.67
C ARG A 392 -4.26 -26.58 1.30
N HIS A 393 -4.68 -27.39 0.32
CA HIS A 393 -3.88 -28.52 -0.14
C HIS A 393 -2.59 -28.01 -0.81
N PRO A 394 -1.40 -28.48 -0.39
CA PRO A 394 -0.13 -28.03 -0.93
C PRO A 394 0.04 -28.43 -2.40
N GLN A 395 0.49 -27.48 -3.21
CA GLN A 395 0.58 -27.62 -4.66
C GLN A 395 2.04 -27.87 -5.06
N LYS A 396 2.30 -29.05 -5.64
CA LYS A 396 3.66 -29.49 -5.99
C LYS A 396 4.16 -28.96 -7.34
N LYS A 397 3.26 -28.57 -8.23
CA LYS A 397 3.58 -28.11 -9.60
C LYS A 397 2.71 -26.91 -9.97
N MET A 398 3.27 -25.97 -10.74
CA MET A 398 2.53 -24.81 -11.23
C MET A 398 1.41 -25.28 -12.16
N PRO A 399 0.17 -24.79 -12.01
CA PRO A 399 -0.94 -25.14 -12.88
C PRO A 399 -0.64 -24.82 -14.34
N ILE A 400 -0.75 -25.84 -15.19
CA ILE A 400 -0.63 -25.72 -16.64
C ILE A 400 -2.02 -25.36 -17.19
N LEU A 401 -2.06 -24.59 -18.28
CA LEU A 401 -3.29 -24.26 -19.00
C LEU A 401 -4.01 -25.55 -19.40
N THR A 402 -5.16 -25.80 -18.79
CA THR A 402 -6.11 -26.82 -19.25
C THR A 402 -7.16 -26.11 -20.09
N HIS A 403 -7.09 -26.25 -21.41
CA HIS A 403 -8.23 -25.90 -22.26
C HIS A 403 -9.40 -26.80 -21.87
N VAL A 404 -10.46 -26.17 -21.36
CA VAL A 404 -11.74 -26.84 -21.20
C VAL A 404 -12.32 -26.93 -22.61
N TYR A 405 -12.15 -28.08 -23.27
CA TYR A 405 -13.04 -28.44 -24.36
C TYR A 405 -14.41 -28.67 -23.71
N SER A 406 -15.27 -27.66 -23.81
CA SER A 406 -16.68 -27.70 -23.39
C SER A 406 -17.49 -28.61 -24.30
#